data_AF-A0A3A4R1U9-F1
#
_entry.id   AF-A0A3A4R1U9-F1
#
_cell.length_a   1.000
_cell.length_b   1.000
_cell.length_c   1.000
_cell.angle_alpha   90.00
_cell.angle_beta   90.00
_cell.angle_gamma   90.00
#
_symmetry.space_group_name_H-M   'P 1'
#
loop_
_entity.id
_entity.type
_entity.pdbx_description
1 polymer ?
#
loop_
_entity_poly.entity_id
_entity_poly.type
_entity_poly.pdbx_seq_one_letter_code
_entity_poly.pdbx_strand_id
1 'polypeptide(L)'
;MTPKTKYFFSILIVSIFSGITPLYAGPVTDGLVGYWQLNGNGEDATTSNFDGVLSGGASYVYSDAVFQESLHVSGGSYFQVPSNSLLNLTDEITISLWIKPNSLSSYQSLVAKWANTSSGQPASERSYLFYIKDSNLLPFVQTGGIISSYESSPVLTQGEWQQVTMTYSSSDESLKAYLNGSYLGEQYVTGLMSSTNTMPLLFGAFSYSGGAYSFSGYIDEVKIFDRALTQPEINEDYQYVLNGMQTPVPEPLSLVLLSIASLFLRIKKRM
;
A
#
# COMPACT_ATOMS: atom_id res chain seq x y z
N MET A 1 1.74 -2.02 80.18
CA MET A 1 2.08 -1.44 78.87
C MET A 1 1.58 -2.40 77.80
N THR A 2 0.48 -2.06 77.13
CA THR A 2 -0.16 -2.88 76.10
C THR A 2 -0.07 -2.12 74.78
N PRO A 3 0.50 -2.69 73.70
CA PRO A 3 0.65 -1.95 72.45
C PRO A 3 -0.70 -1.92 71.72
N LYS A 4 -1.14 -0.71 71.34
CA LYS A 4 -2.31 -0.51 70.46
C LYS A 4 -1.85 -0.62 69.01
N THR A 5 -2.24 -1.69 68.32
CA THR A 5 -2.07 -1.85 66.87
C THR A 5 -3.05 -0.91 66.15
N LYS A 6 -2.53 0.03 65.35
CA LYS A 6 -3.36 0.87 64.46
C LYS A 6 -3.48 0.17 63.10
N TYR A 7 -4.70 -0.14 62.68
CA TYR A 7 -4.98 -0.60 61.32
C TYR A 7 -5.23 0.62 60.42
N PHE A 8 -4.43 0.78 59.38
CA PHE A 8 -4.70 1.73 58.30
C PHE A 8 -5.54 1.02 57.24
N PHE A 9 -6.79 1.47 57.06
CA PHE A 9 -7.60 1.09 55.90
C PHE A 9 -7.16 1.94 54.72
N SER A 10 -6.55 1.31 53.72
CA SER A 10 -6.26 1.94 52.44
C SER A 10 -7.47 1.73 51.53
N ILE A 11 -8.18 2.81 51.20
CA ILE A 11 -9.28 2.79 50.24
C ILE A 11 -8.67 2.75 48.84
N LEU A 12 -8.87 1.64 48.12
CA LEU A 12 -8.50 1.51 46.72
C LEU A 12 -9.59 2.18 45.87
N ILE A 13 -9.30 3.35 45.30
CA ILE A 13 -10.16 3.96 44.29
C ILE A 13 -9.92 3.22 42.97
N VAL A 14 -10.85 2.37 42.58
CA VAL A 14 -10.88 1.78 41.24
C VAL A 14 -11.56 2.79 40.31
N SER A 15 -10.76 3.62 39.65
CA SER A 15 -11.25 4.47 38.57
C SER A 15 -11.57 3.58 37.36
N ILE A 16 -12.85 3.38 37.09
CA ILE A 16 -13.29 2.71 35.86
C ILE A 16 -13.19 3.76 34.75
N PHE A 17 -12.07 3.76 34.03
CA PHE A 17 -12.00 4.44 32.74
C PHE A 17 -12.91 3.67 31.78
N SER A 18 -14.10 4.21 31.50
CA SER A 18 -14.87 3.82 30.32
C SER A 18 -14.12 4.35 29.09
N GLY A 19 -13.09 3.60 28.67
CA GLY A 19 -12.41 3.84 27.41
C GLY A 19 -13.43 3.70 26.30
N ILE A 20 -13.77 4.79 25.65
CA ILE A 20 -14.41 4.75 24.34
C ILE A 20 -13.31 4.17 23.45
N THR A 21 -13.36 2.87 23.14
CA THR A 21 -12.52 2.32 22.07
C THR A 21 -12.92 3.07 20.82
N PRO A 22 -12.02 3.85 20.17
CA PRO A 22 -12.36 4.39 18.87
C PRO A 22 -12.74 3.20 17.99
N LEU A 23 -13.92 3.29 17.36
CA LEU A 23 -14.32 2.33 16.35
C LEU A 23 -13.36 2.55 15.18
N TYR A 24 -12.26 1.81 15.17
CA TYR A 24 -11.36 1.82 14.03
C TYR A 24 -12.15 1.26 12.85
N ALA A 25 -12.28 2.08 11.82
CA ALA A 25 -12.79 1.62 10.54
C ALA A 25 -11.85 0.50 10.06
N GLY A 26 -12.44 -0.62 9.62
CA GLY A 26 -11.67 -1.77 9.14
C GLY A 26 -10.98 -1.47 7.82
N PRO A 27 -10.19 -2.41 7.28
CA PRO A 27 -9.71 -2.25 5.91
C PRO A 27 -10.90 -2.23 4.94
N VAL A 28 -10.84 -1.39 3.92
CA VAL A 28 -11.77 -1.45 2.79
C VAL A 28 -11.56 -2.79 2.10
N THR A 29 -12.57 -3.64 2.12
CA THR A 29 -12.49 -5.02 1.60
C THR A 29 -13.51 -5.31 0.51
N ASP A 30 -14.57 -4.50 0.42
CA ASP A 30 -15.54 -4.60 -0.66
C ASP A 30 -14.86 -4.31 -2.00
N GLY A 31 -14.97 -5.23 -2.95
CA GLY A 31 -14.30 -5.18 -4.24
C GLY A 31 -12.78 -5.43 -4.21
N LEU A 32 -12.19 -5.84 -3.09
CA LEU A 32 -10.74 -6.10 -3.01
C LEU A 32 -10.37 -7.39 -3.78
N VAL A 33 -9.52 -7.25 -4.79
CA VAL A 33 -9.12 -8.33 -5.71
C VAL A 33 -7.76 -8.93 -5.33
N GLY A 34 -6.81 -8.07 -4.93
CA GLY A 34 -5.48 -8.49 -4.52
C GLY A 34 -4.87 -7.48 -3.56
N TYR A 35 -4.10 -7.97 -2.59
CA TYR A 35 -3.47 -7.16 -1.55
C TYR A 35 -2.09 -7.72 -1.21
N TRP A 36 -1.04 -7.01 -1.63
CA TRP A 36 0.34 -7.34 -1.33
C TRP A 36 0.86 -6.41 -0.24
N GLN A 37 0.98 -6.96 0.96
CA GLN A 37 1.55 -6.26 2.11
C GLN A 37 3.07 -6.10 1.99
N LEU A 38 3.75 -6.96 1.22
CA LEU A 38 5.20 -6.90 0.99
C LEU A 38 6.04 -6.97 2.28
N ASN A 39 5.47 -7.57 3.32
CA ASN A 39 6.07 -7.79 4.64
C ASN A 39 7.00 -9.00 4.65
N GLY A 40 8.12 -8.91 3.94
CA GLY A 40 9.13 -9.98 3.87
C GLY A 40 8.78 -11.12 2.92
N ASN A 41 7.62 -11.07 2.26
CA ASN A 41 7.19 -12.04 1.26
C ASN A 41 6.34 -11.40 0.14
N GLY A 42 6.04 -12.19 -0.89
CA GLY A 42 5.27 -11.77 -2.07
C GLY A 42 3.84 -12.29 -2.08
N GLU A 43 3.32 -12.73 -0.94
CA GLU A 43 2.00 -13.35 -0.84
C GLU A 43 0.90 -12.32 -1.07
N ASP A 44 -0.14 -12.73 -1.78
CA ASP A 44 -1.41 -12.00 -1.83
C ASP A 44 -2.24 -12.36 -0.59
N ALA A 45 -2.53 -11.38 0.26
CA ALA A 45 -3.27 -11.56 1.50
C ALA A 45 -4.77 -11.83 1.29
N THR A 46 -5.26 -11.80 0.05
CA THR A 46 -6.64 -12.19 -0.27
C THR A 46 -6.77 -13.70 -0.50
N THR A 47 -8.01 -14.16 -0.78
CA THR A 47 -8.24 -15.56 -1.17
C THR A 47 -7.90 -15.86 -2.62
N SER A 48 -7.49 -14.86 -3.39
CA SER A 48 -7.17 -14.97 -4.81
C SER A 48 -5.81 -15.62 -5.09
N ASN A 49 -4.88 -15.56 -4.11
CA ASN A 49 -3.55 -16.16 -4.17
C ASN A 49 -2.74 -15.69 -5.40
N PHE A 50 -2.82 -14.40 -5.74
CA PHE A 50 -2.01 -13.79 -6.79
C PHE A 50 -0.58 -13.49 -6.31
N ASP A 51 0.11 -14.51 -5.81
CA ASP A 51 1.46 -14.37 -5.26
C ASP A 51 2.42 -13.87 -6.33
N GLY A 52 3.30 -12.95 -5.94
CA GLY A 52 4.34 -12.43 -6.81
C GLY A 52 5.74 -12.82 -6.37
N VAL A 53 6.70 -12.49 -7.23
CA VAL A 53 8.11 -12.82 -7.06
C VAL A 53 8.99 -11.60 -7.30
N LEU A 54 10.09 -11.52 -6.56
CA LEU A 54 11.13 -10.53 -6.77
C LEU A 54 11.93 -10.83 -8.04
N SER A 55 12.35 -9.79 -8.74
CA SER A 55 13.16 -9.89 -9.95
C SER A 55 14.20 -8.77 -10.04
N GLY A 56 15.29 -9.02 -10.76
CA GLY A 56 16.32 -8.02 -11.06
C GLY A 56 17.05 -7.45 -9.83
N GLY A 57 17.05 -8.16 -8.69
CA GLY A 57 17.70 -7.71 -7.45
C GLY A 57 16.80 -6.93 -6.49
N ALA A 58 15.48 -6.95 -6.71
CA ALA A 58 14.52 -6.43 -5.74
C ALA A 58 14.62 -7.20 -4.41
N SER A 59 14.29 -6.55 -3.30
CA SER A 59 14.44 -7.12 -1.96
C SER A 59 13.39 -6.59 -0.99
N TYR A 60 13.05 -7.36 0.03
CA TYR A 60 12.32 -6.86 1.19
C TYR A 60 13.27 -6.20 2.18
N VAL A 61 12.86 -5.09 2.78
CA VAL A 61 13.66 -4.32 3.73
C VAL A 61 12.84 -3.84 4.93
N TYR A 62 13.39 -4.03 6.12
CA TYR A 62 12.75 -3.60 7.38
C TYR A 62 13.03 -2.14 7.74
N SER A 63 14.17 -1.58 7.31
CA SER A 63 14.60 -0.24 7.75
C SER A 63 13.70 0.89 7.24
N ASP A 64 12.95 0.62 6.18
CA ASP A 64 12.21 1.62 5.43
C ASP A 64 10.91 1.00 4.95
N ALA A 65 9.92 0.91 5.84
CA ALA A 65 8.58 0.38 5.55
C ALA A 65 7.49 1.31 6.10
N VAL A 66 6.30 1.26 5.51
CA VAL A 66 5.10 1.87 6.14
C VAL A 66 4.68 0.99 7.29
N PHE A 67 4.66 -0.33 7.08
CA PHE A 67 4.39 -1.31 8.12
C PHE A 67 5.38 -2.46 7.99
N GLN A 68 6.08 -2.83 9.07
CA GLN A 68 7.07 -3.91 9.12
C GLN A 68 8.18 -3.89 8.04
N GLU A 69 7.94 -4.46 6.85
CA GLU A 69 8.91 -4.50 5.74
C GLU A 69 8.28 -3.98 4.45
N SER A 70 9.09 -3.45 3.55
CA SER A 70 8.62 -3.00 2.24
C SER A 70 9.42 -3.63 1.10
N LEU A 71 8.88 -3.53 -0.11
CA LEU A 71 9.60 -3.82 -1.33
C LEU A 71 10.54 -2.66 -1.67
N HIS A 72 11.85 -2.92 -1.69
CA HIS A 72 12.84 -2.02 -2.27
C HIS A 72 13.12 -2.39 -3.74
N VAL A 73 13.02 -1.40 -4.62
CA VAL A 73 13.37 -1.53 -6.03
C VAL A 73 14.33 -0.42 -6.47
N SER A 74 15.34 -0.79 -7.25
CA SER A 74 16.31 0.13 -7.86
C SER A 74 16.93 -0.49 -9.11
N GLY A 75 17.47 0.35 -10.01
CA GLY A 75 18.28 -0.14 -11.13
C GLY A 75 17.59 -1.11 -12.10
N GLY A 76 16.27 -1.05 -12.21
CA GLY A 76 15.48 -1.94 -13.09
C GLY A 76 15.01 -3.24 -12.44
N SER A 77 15.21 -3.41 -11.13
CA SER A 77 14.55 -4.47 -10.36
C SER A 77 13.04 -4.22 -10.24
N TYR A 78 12.25 -5.27 -10.04
CA TYR A 78 10.80 -5.17 -9.91
C TYR A 78 10.21 -6.35 -9.15
N PHE A 79 8.95 -6.22 -8.76
CA PHE A 79 8.11 -7.32 -8.29
C PHE A 79 7.13 -7.71 -9.39
N GLN A 80 6.93 -9.02 -9.59
CA GLN A 80 6.09 -9.55 -10.66
C GLN A 80 5.04 -10.50 -10.10
N VAL A 81 3.79 -10.19 -10.37
CA VAL A 81 2.66 -11.12 -10.20
C VAL A 81 2.36 -11.76 -11.55
N PRO A 82 2.33 -13.10 -11.66
CA PRO A 82 1.99 -13.79 -12.89
C PRO A 82 0.65 -13.30 -13.47
N SER A 83 0.55 -13.32 -14.80
CA SER A 83 -0.69 -12.95 -15.48
C SER A 83 -1.86 -13.82 -15.00
N ASN A 84 -2.97 -13.17 -14.67
CA ASN A 84 -4.22 -13.82 -14.31
C ASN A 84 -5.39 -13.05 -14.94
N SER A 85 -6.40 -13.76 -15.43
CA SER A 85 -7.58 -13.15 -16.04
C SER A 85 -8.46 -12.39 -15.04
N LEU A 86 -8.38 -12.73 -13.75
CA LEU A 86 -9.08 -11.99 -12.68
C LEU A 86 -8.47 -10.60 -12.43
N LEU A 87 -7.27 -10.34 -12.95
CA LEU A 87 -6.67 -9.00 -13.00
C LEU A 87 -7.00 -8.25 -14.30
N ASN A 88 -7.83 -8.83 -15.19
CA ASN A 88 -8.33 -8.14 -16.38
C ASN A 88 -9.61 -7.37 -16.06
N LEU A 89 -9.48 -6.39 -15.17
CA LEU A 89 -10.57 -5.49 -14.79
C LEU A 89 -10.97 -4.62 -15.98
N THR A 90 -12.27 -4.52 -16.25
CA THR A 90 -12.81 -3.93 -17.49
C THR A 90 -13.55 -2.62 -17.25
N ASP A 91 -14.46 -2.62 -16.28
CA ASP A 91 -15.42 -1.54 -16.07
C ASP A 91 -14.88 -0.50 -15.09
N GLU A 92 -14.32 -0.98 -13.99
CA GLU A 92 -13.83 -0.14 -12.92
C GLU A 92 -12.55 -0.72 -12.31
N ILE A 93 -11.75 0.15 -11.68
CA ILE A 93 -10.56 -0.26 -10.94
C ILE A 93 -10.19 0.80 -9.92
N THR A 94 -9.65 0.36 -8.79
CA THR A 94 -8.81 1.19 -7.92
C THR A 94 -7.46 0.52 -7.74
N ILE A 95 -6.38 1.29 -7.88
CA ILE A 95 -5.03 0.86 -7.50
C ILE A 95 -4.57 1.82 -6.39
N SER A 96 -4.32 1.29 -5.21
CA SER A 96 -3.76 2.04 -4.07
C SER A 96 -2.46 1.40 -3.64
N LEU A 97 -1.46 2.21 -3.33
CA LEU A 97 -0.18 1.76 -2.81
C LEU A 97 0.53 2.88 -2.06
N TRP A 98 1.43 2.50 -1.17
CA TRP A 98 2.35 3.42 -0.55
C TRP A 98 3.67 3.42 -1.29
N ILE A 99 4.26 4.60 -1.45
CA ILE A 99 5.56 4.77 -2.09
C ILE A 99 6.47 5.70 -1.28
N LYS A 100 7.77 5.44 -1.33
CA LYS A 100 8.82 6.35 -0.87
C LYS A 100 9.88 6.48 -1.97
N PRO A 101 9.74 7.48 -2.87
CA PRO A 101 10.61 7.61 -4.04
C PRO A 101 12.00 8.13 -3.66
N ASN A 102 13.06 7.51 -4.21
CA ASN A 102 14.43 8.00 -4.10
C ASN A 102 14.74 9.13 -5.09
N SER A 103 13.95 9.25 -6.16
CA SER A 103 14.01 10.32 -7.15
C SER A 103 12.61 10.62 -7.66
N LEU A 104 12.33 11.88 -7.98
CA LEU A 104 11.09 12.31 -8.62
C LEU A 104 11.30 12.81 -10.05
N SER A 105 12.54 12.82 -10.53
CA SER A 105 12.83 13.25 -11.90
C SER A 105 12.44 12.17 -12.90
N SER A 106 11.89 12.59 -14.05
CA SER A 106 11.49 11.72 -15.16
C SER A 106 10.37 10.72 -14.84
N TYR A 107 9.96 9.98 -15.87
CA TYR A 107 8.94 8.95 -15.78
C TYR A 107 9.43 7.73 -14.98
N GLN A 108 8.60 7.22 -14.07
CA GLN A 108 8.85 5.99 -13.32
C GLN A 108 7.54 5.20 -13.10
N SER A 109 7.58 3.89 -13.34
CA SER A 109 6.50 2.90 -13.22
C SER A 109 6.26 2.48 -11.80
N LEU A 110 5.08 2.80 -11.28
CA LEU A 110 4.63 2.30 -9.99
C LEU A 110 3.98 0.93 -10.16
N VAL A 111 2.94 0.84 -10.99
CA VAL A 111 2.18 -0.38 -11.27
C VAL A 111 1.89 -0.46 -12.76
N ALA A 112 2.10 -1.62 -13.38
CA ALA A 112 1.82 -1.83 -14.79
C ALA A 112 1.17 -3.20 -15.05
N LYS A 113 0.05 -3.20 -15.78
CA LYS A 113 -0.45 -4.35 -16.53
C LYS A 113 -0.64 -3.92 -17.98
N TRP A 114 0.49 -3.73 -18.66
CA TRP A 114 0.57 -2.93 -19.88
C TRP A 114 1.51 -3.51 -20.93
N ALA A 115 1.06 -3.58 -22.19
CA ALA A 115 1.90 -4.03 -23.29
C ALA A 115 2.87 -2.95 -23.81
N ASN A 116 4.13 -3.34 -23.94
CA ASN A 116 5.20 -2.60 -24.57
C ASN A 116 5.28 -2.91 -26.07
N THR A 117 4.67 -2.04 -26.88
CA THR A 117 4.66 -2.16 -28.35
C THR A 117 6.05 -2.04 -28.96
N SER A 118 6.98 -1.34 -28.31
CA SER A 118 8.37 -1.25 -28.78
C SER A 118 9.11 -2.59 -28.66
N SER A 119 8.60 -3.50 -27.85
CA SER A 119 9.09 -4.89 -27.71
C SER A 119 8.27 -5.89 -28.53
N GLY A 120 7.40 -5.43 -29.43
CA GLY A 120 6.57 -6.28 -30.30
C GLY A 120 5.29 -6.81 -29.65
N GLN A 121 4.93 -6.36 -28.44
CA GLN A 121 3.67 -6.75 -27.79
C GLN A 121 2.49 -5.98 -28.40
N PRO A 122 1.31 -6.59 -28.54
CA PRO A 122 0.17 -5.96 -29.19
C PRO A 122 -0.43 -4.85 -28.33
N ALA A 123 -0.78 -3.71 -28.95
CA ALA A 123 -1.38 -2.58 -28.23
C ALA A 123 -2.72 -2.93 -27.57
N SER A 124 -3.43 -3.96 -28.05
CA SER A 124 -4.67 -4.47 -27.46
C SER A 124 -4.49 -5.08 -26.06
N GLU A 125 -3.26 -5.35 -25.65
CA GLU A 125 -2.90 -5.87 -24.33
C GLU A 125 -2.44 -4.78 -23.35
N ARG A 126 -2.84 -3.54 -23.60
CA ARG A 126 -2.75 -2.45 -22.62
C ARG A 126 -4.06 -2.38 -21.84
N SER A 127 -3.95 -2.27 -20.52
CA SER A 127 -5.11 -2.05 -19.66
C SER A 127 -4.87 -0.82 -18.79
N TYR A 128 -4.18 -0.96 -17.66
CA TYR A 128 -3.92 0.11 -16.71
C TYR A 128 -2.43 0.22 -16.38
N LEU A 129 -2.01 1.44 -16.07
CA LEU A 129 -0.62 1.80 -15.79
C LEU A 129 -0.60 3.04 -14.92
N PHE A 130 0.26 3.07 -13.91
CA PHE A 130 0.40 4.21 -13.01
C PHE A 130 1.85 4.68 -12.95
N TYR A 131 2.06 5.94 -13.34
CA TYR A 131 3.36 6.61 -13.33
C TYR A 131 3.47 7.71 -12.29
N ILE A 132 4.72 7.99 -11.92
CA ILE A 132 5.15 9.30 -11.50
C ILE A 132 6.00 9.94 -12.60
N LYS A 133 5.93 11.28 -12.71
CA LYS A 133 6.75 12.07 -13.63
C LYS A 133 6.96 13.46 -13.06
N ASP A 134 8.20 13.86 -12.82
CA ASP A 134 8.56 15.20 -12.36
C ASP A 134 7.73 15.67 -11.14
N SER A 135 7.63 14.80 -10.13
CA SER A 135 6.80 14.96 -8.91
C SER A 135 5.27 14.92 -9.09
N ASN A 136 4.78 14.61 -10.29
CA ASN A 136 3.36 14.48 -10.61
C ASN A 136 2.92 13.01 -10.61
N LEU A 137 1.67 12.76 -10.24
CA LEU A 137 0.98 11.49 -10.49
C LEU A 137 0.40 11.49 -11.90
N LEU A 138 0.53 10.36 -12.58
CA LEU A 138 0.17 10.22 -13.98
C LEU A 138 -0.48 8.85 -14.21
N PRO A 139 -1.79 8.68 -13.91
CA PRO A 139 -2.53 7.47 -14.19
C PRO A 139 -2.82 7.32 -15.69
N PHE A 140 -2.88 6.08 -16.15
CA PHE A 140 -3.25 5.70 -17.51
C PHE A 140 -4.24 4.55 -17.50
N VAL A 141 -5.19 4.64 -18.43
CA VAL A 141 -5.99 3.49 -18.88
C VAL A 141 -6.02 3.45 -20.40
N GLN A 142 -6.23 2.27 -20.97
CA GLN A 142 -6.56 2.14 -22.39
C GLN A 142 -7.97 1.59 -22.55
N THR A 143 -8.86 2.38 -23.16
CA THR A 143 -10.25 2.01 -23.42
C THR A 143 -10.55 2.09 -24.91
N GLY A 144 -11.20 1.08 -25.48
CA GLY A 144 -11.50 1.05 -26.93
C GLY A 144 -10.29 1.25 -27.85
N GLY A 145 -9.08 0.92 -27.40
CA GLY A 145 -7.82 1.15 -28.12
C GLY A 145 -7.24 2.57 -28.02
N ILE A 146 -7.86 3.46 -27.24
CA ILE A 146 -7.41 4.83 -26.98
C ILE A 146 -6.75 4.88 -25.61
N ILE A 147 -5.55 5.44 -25.55
CA ILE A 147 -4.85 5.68 -24.28
C ILE A 147 -5.33 7.02 -23.71
N SER A 148 -5.78 7.00 -22.46
CA SER A 148 -6.18 8.19 -21.72
C SER A 148 -5.35 8.33 -20.46
N SER A 149 -4.94 9.56 -20.17
CA SER A 149 -4.14 9.92 -19.00
C SER A 149 -4.29 11.40 -18.69
N TYR A 150 -4.02 11.80 -17.46
CA TYR A 150 -3.73 13.19 -17.12
C TYR A 150 -2.61 13.27 -16.09
N GLU A 151 -1.92 14.40 -16.06
CA GLU A 151 -0.85 14.70 -15.13
C GLU A 151 -1.41 15.57 -14.01
N SER A 152 -1.23 15.15 -12.75
CA SER A 152 -1.53 16.01 -11.61
C SER A 152 -0.59 17.22 -11.58
N SER A 153 -0.89 18.20 -10.72
CA SER A 153 0.12 19.18 -10.30
C SER A 153 1.24 18.50 -9.48
N PRO A 154 2.41 19.14 -9.30
CA PRO A 154 3.46 18.61 -8.45
C PRO A 154 3.00 18.47 -7.01
N VAL A 155 3.06 17.25 -6.49
CA VAL A 155 2.53 16.91 -5.16
C VAL A 155 3.40 15.92 -4.37
N LEU A 156 4.30 15.19 -5.05
CA LEU A 156 5.14 14.20 -4.38
C LEU A 156 6.38 14.85 -3.73
N THR A 157 6.76 14.30 -2.59
CA THR A 157 7.97 14.65 -1.86
C THR A 157 8.94 13.49 -1.90
N GLN A 158 10.18 13.76 -2.32
CA GLN A 158 11.21 12.73 -2.39
C GLN A 158 11.58 12.24 -0.99
N GLY A 159 11.71 10.94 -0.81
CA GLY A 159 12.16 10.33 0.45
C GLY A 159 11.11 10.30 1.56
N GLU A 160 9.84 10.62 1.27
CA GLU A 160 8.73 10.52 2.23
C GLU A 160 7.75 9.41 1.81
N TRP A 161 7.19 8.70 2.79
CA TRP A 161 6.12 7.74 2.55
C TRP A 161 4.82 8.48 2.25
N GLN A 162 4.21 8.15 1.12
CA GLN A 162 2.96 8.74 0.67
C GLN A 162 2.08 7.66 0.03
N GLN A 163 0.79 7.68 0.35
CA GLN A 163 -0.18 6.83 -0.33
C GLN A 163 -0.58 7.51 -1.64
N VAL A 164 -0.47 6.78 -2.73
CA VAL A 164 -0.93 7.22 -4.06
C VAL A 164 -2.04 6.28 -4.50
N THR A 165 -3.11 6.84 -5.05
CA THR A 165 -4.25 6.05 -5.51
C THR A 165 -4.69 6.55 -6.87
N MET A 166 -5.03 5.64 -7.78
CA MET A 166 -5.79 5.96 -8.99
C MET A 166 -7.08 5.16 -9.03
N THR A 167 -8.13 5.79 -9.57
CA THR A 167 -9.41 5.12 -9.84
C THR A 167 -9.81 5.33 -11.29
N TYR A 168 -10.46 4.34 -11.89
CA TYR A 168 -11.17 4.51 -13.15
C TYR A 168 -12.56 3.88 -13.02
N SER A 169 -13.57 4.54 -13.59
CA SER A 169 -14.92 4.02 -13.72
C SER A 169 -15.51 4.36 -15.09
N SER A 170 -16.01 3.34 -15.78
CA SER A 170 -16.71 3.49 -17.05
C SER A 170 -18.12 4.07 -16.87
N SER A 171 -18.75 3.92 -15.69
CA SER A 171 -20.06 4.52 -15.39
C SER A 171 -19.96 5.98 -15.01
N ASP A 172 -18.91 6.36 -14.27
CA ASP A 172 -18.63 7.77 -13.95
C ASP A 172 -17.84 8.48 -15.06
N GLU A 173 -17.40 7.75 -16.07
CA GLU A 173 -16.60 8.21 -17.21
C GLU A 173 -15.36 9.03 -16.78
N SER A 174 -14.70 8.60 -15.69
CA SER A 174 -13.62 9.37 -15.06
C SER A 174 -12.42 8.52 -14.65
N LEU A 175 -11.23 9.06 -14.92
CA LEU A 175 -9.93 8.59 -14.43
C LEU A 175 -9.41 9.61 -13.41
N LYS A 176 -9.24 9.22 -12.15
CA LYS A 176 -8.91 10.11 -11.03
C LYS A 176 -7.60 9.70 -10.35
N ALA A 177 -6.92 10.63 -9.71
CA ALA A 177 -5.79 10.34 -8.81
C ALA A 177 -5.93 11.06 -7.47
N TYR A 178 -5.32 10.46 -6.46
CA TYR A 178 -5.33 10.92 -5.07
C TYR A 178 -3.94 10.77 -4.45
N LEU A 179 -3.61 11.68 -3.53
CA LEU A 179 -2.41 11.60 -2.69
C LEU A 179 -2.81 11.74 -1.22
N ASN A 180 -2.41 10.78 -0.39
CA ASN A 180 -2.69 10.76 1.04
C ASN A 180 -4.18 10.99 1.34
N GLY A 181 -5.03 10.25 0.62
CA GLY A 181 -6.47 10.44 0.67
C GLY A 181 -7.02 11.65 -0.08
N SER A 182 -6.24 12.65 -0.48
CA SER A 182 -6.78 13.88 -1.09
C SER A 182 -6.90 13.79 -2.62
N TYR A 183 -8.05 14.18 -3.17
CA TYR A 183 -8.31 14.25 -4.60
C TYR A 183 -7.42 15.27 -5.33
N LEU A 184 -6.88 14.89 -6.50
CA LEU A 184 -5.95 15.71 -7.28
C LEU A 184 -6.46 16.13 -8.66
N GLY A 185 -7.66 15.70 -9.05
CA GLY A 185 -8.22 15.97 -10.37
C GLY A 185 -8.60 14.70 -11.12
N GLU A 186 -9.08 14.89 -12.34
CA GLU A 186 -9.56 13.80 -13.18
C GLU A 186 -9.43 14.11 -14.67
N GLN A 187 -9.51 13.06 -15.47
CA GLN A 187 -9.70 13.09 -16.91
C GLN A 187 -11.03 12.42 -17.26
N TYR A 188 -11.78 13.01 -18.18
CA TYR A 188 -12.92 12.37 -18.80
C TYR A 188 -12.46 11.21 -19.70
N VAL A 189 -12.95 10.00 -19.43
CA VAL A 189 -12.57 8.77 -20.12
C VAL A 189 -13.79 7.86 -20.26
N THR A 190 -14.11 7.45 -21.48
CA THR A 190 -15.24 6.56 -21.78
C THR A 190 -14.78 5.18 -22.25
N GLY A 191 -15.70 4.22 -22.27
CA GLY A 191 -15.46 2.87 -22.80
C GLY A 191 -15.04 1.86 -21.74
N LEU A 192 -14.54 0.70 -22.18
CA LEU A 192 -14.09 -0.37 -21.29
C LEU A 192 -12.60 -0.63 -21.51
N MET A 193 -11.90 -1.01 -20.45
CA MET A 193 -10.54 -1.55 -20.52
C MET A 193 -10.51 -2.93 -21.16
N SER A 194 -9.31 -3.40 -21.52
CA SER A 194 -9.11 -4.69 -22.20
C SER A 194 -9.39 -5.89 -21.28
N SER A 195 -10.32 -6.77 -21.70
CA SER A 195 -10.63 -8.03 -21.01
C SER A 195 -9.64 -9.17 -21.32
N THR A 196 -8.76 -8.99 -22.31
CA THR A 196 -7.88 -10.04 -22.86
C THR A 196 -6.40 -9.79 -22.60
N ASN A 197 -6.06 -9.00 -21.59
CA ASN A 197 -4.68 -8.64 -21.30
C ASN A 197 -3.90 -9.81 -20.66
N THR A 198 -2.86 -10.31 -21.35
CA THR A 198 -2.03 -11.42 -20.85
C THR A 198 -0.72 -10.97 -20.21
N MET A 199 -0.49 -9.67 -20.11
CA MET A 199 0.68 -9.10 -19.44
C MET A 199 0.62 -9.40 -17.93
N PRO A 200 1.72 -9.80 -17.28
CA PRO A 200 1.78 -9.87 -15.84
C PRO A 200 1.62 -8.47 -15.22
N LEU A 201 1.29 -8.47 -13.93
CA LEU A 201 1.22 -7.24 -13.14
C LEU A 201 2.59 -6.99 -12.52
N LEU A 202 3.14 -5.80 -12.76
CA LEU A 202 4.47 -5.41 -12.31
C LEU A 202 4.38 -4.26 -11.32
N PHE A 203 5.19 -4.32 -10.25
CA PHE A 203 5.46 -3.18 -9.38
C PHE A 203 6.89 -2.70 -9.57
N GLY A 204 7.06 -1.40 -9.79
CA GLY A 204 8.36 -0.75 -9.97
C GLY A 204 8.94 -0.77 -11.39
N ALA A 205 8.28 -1.39 -12.36
CA ALA A 205 8.73 -1.44 -13.75
C ALA A 205 7.58 -1.37 -14.76
N PHE A 206 7.89 -0.87 -15.97
CA PHE A 206 6.94 -0.78 -17.07
C PHE A 206 6.82 -2.08 -17.87
N SER A 207 7.93 -2.82 -18.01
CA SER A 207 7.97 -4.08 -18.76
C SER A 207 8.92 -5.09 -18.13
N TYR A 208 8.65 -6.37 -18.39
CA TYR A 208 9.54 -7.50 -18.06
C TYR A 208 10.91 -7.26 -18.71
N SER A 209 11.97 -7.57 -17.98
CA SER A 209 13.41 -7.32 -18.22
C SER A 209 14.03 -6.14 -17.48
N GLY A 210 13.25 -5.28 -16.81
CA GLY A 210 13.77 -3.99 -16.36
C GLY A 210 14.11 -3.10 -17.56
N GLY A 211 14.00 -1.78 -17.43
CA GLY A 211 14.15 -0.90 -18.59
C GLY A 211 13.73 0.54 -18.33
N ALA A 212 13.44 1.27 -19.41
CA ALA A 212 12.94 2.64 -19.32
C ALA A 212 11.81 2.76 -18.30
N TYR A 213 11.80 3.86 -17.55
CA TYR A 213 10.79 4.17 -16.55
C TYR A 213 10.80 3.24 -15.32
N SER A 214 11.98 2.73 -14.93
CA SER A 214 12.09 1.97 -13.67
C SER A 214 11.94 2.89 -12.47
N PHE A 215 11.11 2.50 -11.50
CA PHE A 215 11.03 3.18 -10.21
C PHE A 215 12.25 2.89 -9.36
N SER A 216 12.67 3.89 -8.60
CA SER A 216 13.72 3.77 -7.60
C SER A 216 13.17 4.25 -6.26
N GLY A 217 13.07 3.35 -5.29
CA GLY A 217 12.48 3.65 -3.99
C GLY A 217 11.89 2.43 -3.31
N TYR A 218 10.94 2.69 -2.44
CA TYR A 218 10.23 1.67 -1.66
C TYR A 218 8.75 1.68 -2.02
N ILE A 219 8.14 0.49 -2.05
CA ILE A 219 6.73 0.25 -2.33
C ILE A 219 6.17 -0.62 -1.20
N ASP A 220 4.98 -0.28 -0.72
CA ASP A 220 4.33 -1.00 0.37
C ASP A 220 2.81 -1.02 0.17
N GLU A 221 2.13 -1.96 0.82
CA GLU A 221 0.67 -1.97 0.97
C GLU A 221 -0.12 -1.83 -0.35
N VAL A 222 0.28 -2.59 -1.39
CA VAL A 222 -0.33 -2.51 -2.72
C VAL A 222 -1.67 -3.22 -2.73
N LYS A 223 -2.74 -2.52 -3.13
CA LYS A 223 -4.11 -3.02 -3.22
C LYS A 223 -4.70 -2.74 -4.59
N ILE A 224 -5.43 -3.73 -5.12
CA ILE A 224 -6.24 -3.60 -6.34
C ILE A 224 -7.69 -3.93 -6.00
N PHE A 225 -8.60 -3.05 -6.42
CA PHE A 225 -10.04 -3.25 -6.31
C PHE A 225 -10.68 -3.32 -7.70
N ASP A 226 -11.74 -4.11 -7.86
CA ASP A 226 -12.54 -4.25 -9.09
C ASP A 226 -13.61 -3.15 -9.26
N ARG A 227 -13.57 -2.14 -8.39
CA ARG A 227 -14.47 -0.98 -8.39
C ARG A 227 -13.70 0.31 -8.18
N ALA A 228 -14.32 1.43 -8.56
CA ALA A 228 -13.81 2.74 -8.20
C ALA A 228 -14.16 3.05 -6.74
N LEU A 229 -13.15 3.16 -5.87
CA LEU A 229 -13.37 3.56 -4.48
C LEU A 229 -13.83 5.02 -4.44
N THR A 230 -14.77 5.28 -3.54
CA THR A 230 -15.23 6.64 -3.27
C THR A 230 -14.21 7.41 -2.43
N GLN A 231 -14.31 8.74 -2.44
CA GLN A 231 -13.43 9.61 -1.65
C GLN A 231 -13.42 9.26 -0.14
N PRO A 232 -14.55 8.96 0.53
CA PRO A 232 -14.52 8.47 1.91
C PRO A 232 -13.76 7.15 2.09
N GLU A 233 -13.92 6.20 1.16
CA GLU A 233 -13.24 4.89 1.23
C GLU A 233 -11.73 5.01 0.99
N ILE A 234 -11.30 5.89 0.08
CA ILE A 234 -9.87 6.16 -0.11
C ILE A 234 -9.27 6.78 1.16
N ASN A 235 -9.99 7.68 1.83
CA ASN A 235 -9.56 8.21 3.12
C ASN A 235 -9.54 7.13 4.21
N GLU A 236 -10.51 6.22 4.23
CA GLU A 236 -10.54 5.09 5.14
C GLU A 236 -9.32 4.19 4.94
N ASP A 237 -9.00 3.82 3.70
CA ASP A 237 -7.83 3.00 3.37
C ASP A 237 -6.51 3.69 3.79
N TYR A 238 -6.39 4.99 3.52
CA TYR A 238 -5.25 5.80 3.95
C TYR A 238 -5.08 5.77 5.48
N GLN A 239 -6.16 6.05 6.22
CA GLN A 239 -6.14 6.10 7.68
C GLN A 239 -5.92 4.72 8.30
N TYR A 240 -6.44 3.66 7.68
CA TYR A 240 -6.24 2.28 8.14
C TYR A 240 -4.74 1.96 8.23
N VAL A 241 -3.98 2.23 7.16
CA VAL A 241 -2.53 2.00 7.14
C VAL A 241 -1.80 2.94 8.10
N LEU A 242 -2.17 4.24 8.14
CA LEU A 242 -1.59 5.19 9.11
C LEU A 242 -1.76 4.73 10.57
N ASN A 243 -2.92 4.17 10.91
CA ASN A 243 -3.21 3.69 12.26
C ASN A 243 -2.43 2.40 12.58
N GLY A 244 -2.23 1.53 11.58
CA GLY A 244 -1.30 0.41 11.66
C GLY A 244 0.14 0.85 12.00
N MET A 245 0.58 2.02 11.52
CA MET A 245 1.87 2.61 11.91
C MET A 245 1.92 3.04 13.38
N GLN A 246 0.78 3.42 13.98
CA GLN A 246 0.73 3.93 15.36
C GLN A 246 0.67 2.81 16.40
N THR A 247 0.32 1.57 16.01
CA THR A 247 0.43 0.43 16.93
C THR A 247 1.91 0.07 17.05
N PRO A 248 2.55 0.22 18.23
CA PRO A 248 3.92 -0.20 18.41
C PRO A 248 4.02 -1.69 18.07
N VAL A 249 5.01 -2.08 17.27
CA VAL A 249 5.40 -3.50 17.13
C VAL A 249 5.46 -4.06 18.55
N PRO A 250 4.65 -5.08 18.90
CA PRO A 250 4.79 -5.72 20.20
C PRO A 250 6.21 -6.26 20.23
N GLU A 251 7.06 -5.70 21.10
CA GLU A 251 8.36 -6.33 21.33
C GLU A 251 8.11 -7.81 21.63
N PRO A 252 8.91 -8.73 21.05
CA PRO A 252 8.71 -10.15 21.29
C PRO A 252 8.63 -10.34 22.80
N LEU A 253 7.57 -11.02 23.26
CA LEU A 253 7.21 -11.21 24.68
C LEU A 253 8.37 -11.74 25.54
N SER A 254 9.45 -12.23 24.92
CA SER A 254 10.73 -12.54 25.54
C SER A 254 11.42 -11.36 26.24
N LEU A 255 11.27 -10.11 25.78
CA LEU A 255 11.92 -8.95 26.44
C LEU A 255 11.10 -8.37 27.60
N VAL A 256 9.76 -8.40 27.51
CA VAL A 256 8.87 -7.86 28.56
C VAL A 256 8.93 -8.71 29.83
N LEU A 257 9.15 -10.03 29.72
CA LEU A 257 9.33 -10.91 30.87
C LEU A 257 10.65 -10.66 31.63
N LEU A 258 11.69 -10.17 30.95
CA LEU A 258 13.00 -9.87 31.56
C LEU A 258 12.98 -8.60 32.41
N SER A 259 12.18 -7.58 32.05
CA SER A 259 12.07 -6.34 32.82
C SER A 259 11.22 -6.49 34.09
N ILE A 260 10.18 -7.33 34.04
CA ILE A 260 9.33 -7.62 35.21
C ILE A 260 10.07 -8.55 36.19
N ALA A 261 10.80 -9.56 35.70
CA ALA A 261 11.58 -10.45 36.57
C ALA A 261 12.71 -9.73 37.34
N SER A 262 13.34 -8.72 36.72
CA SER A 262 14.39 -7.93 37.38
C SER A 262 13.85 -6.91 38.39
N LEU A 263 12.58 -6.49 38.28
CA LEU A 263 11.90 -5.66 39.29
C LEU A 263 11.53 -6.46 40.55
N PHE A 264 11.07 -7.71 40.40
CA PHE A 264 10.75 -8.58 41.54
C PHE A 264 11.98 -9.10 42.30
N LEU A 265 13.12 -9.32 41.63
CA LEU A 265 14.37 -9.69 42.30
C LEU A 265 14.97 -8.56 43.16
N ARG A 266 14.63 -7.29 42.88
CA ARG A 266 15.11 -6.14 43.66
C ARG A 266 14.34 -5.93 44.97
N ILE A 267 13.10 -6.41 45.04
CA ILE A 267 12.24 -6.31 46.23
C ILE A 267 12.58 -7.41 47.25
N LYS A 268 12.92 -8.62 46.80
CA LYS A 268 13.31 -9.74 47.69
C LYS A 268 14.68 -9.58 48.36
N LYS A 269 15.53 -8.65 47.92
CA LYS A 269 16.87 -8.42 48.50
C LYS A 269 16.90 -7.31 49.57
N ARG A 270 15.75 -6.70 49.89
CA ARG A 270 15.60 -5.62 50.89
C ARG A 270 14.61 -5.95 52.03
N MET A 271 14.33 -7.23 52.25
CA MET A 271 13.66 -7.72 53.46
C MET A 271 14.60 -8.60 54.26
#